data_AF-A0A076PU78-F1
#
_entry.id   AF-A0A076PU78-F1
#
_cell.length_a   1.000
_cell.length_b   1.000
_cell.length_c   1.000
_cell.angle_alpha   90.00
_cell.angle_beta   90.00
_cell.angle_gamma   90.00
#
_symmetry.space_group_name_H-M   'P 1'
#
loop_
_entity.id
_entity.type
_entity.pdbx_description
1 polymer ?
#
loop_
_entity_poly.entity_id
_entity_poly.type
_entity_poly.pdbx_seq_one_letter_code
_entity_poly.pdbx_strand_id
1 'polypeptide(L)'
;MPVMSMFAPAHLLRHAGITVAACLLIAAALTALGQGLWDINLAYSLAIGLISWLSIDLLRLRWRESDQIPWPRGMRGMAVVPLGIAAGLVLGNPLGSLYVQQFHPELPATGRPSLWLPFAITMATSIAMSWGFYVVGKSRHLQMQAEQAQRQAAEARLSLLQAQLEPHMLFNTLANLRVLIASDAPRAEQMLDHLIAYLRATLAGSRNGTHSLASEFALLTDYLALMQIRMGDRLTYSLTLPADLAGLPVPPLLLQPLVENSIRHGLEPQLAGGHIAVQAEMLDNSHLLLSVHDNGLGLPVLPGQPPSGSGFGLQQIRERLASRYGSAARFDLTADSAGGTRACIVLPLKPQP
;
A
#
# COMPACT_ATOMS: atom_id res chain seq x y z
N MET A 1 7.79 -26.82 13.06
CA MET A 1 6.83 -27.25 14.09
C MET A 1 6.27 -26.02 14.78
N PRO A 2 4.97 -25.73 14.61
CA PRO A 2 4.19 -25.15 15.69
C PRO A 2 2.78 -25.75 15.73
N VAL A 3 2.63 -26.94 16.32
CA VAL A 3 1.32 -27.58 16.54
C VAL A 3 0.76 -27.23 17.93
N MET A 4 1.55 -26.58 18.79
CA MET A 4 1.26 -26.46 20.22
C MET A 4 0.62 -25.14 20.69
N SER A 5 0.49 -24.10 19.84
CA SER A 5 -0.24 -22.87 20.24
C SER A 5 -1.73 -22.89 19.88
N MET A 6 -2.21 -23.94 19.21
CA MET A 6 -3.55 -23.97 18.59
C MET A 6 -4.64 -24.63 19.48
N PHE A 7 -4.25 -25.31 20.56
CA PHE A 7 -5.16 -25.75 21.62
C PHE A 7 -5.29 -24.65 22.67
N ALA A 8 -5.86 -23.50 22.33
CA ALA A 8 -6.34 -22.61 23.38
C ALA A 8 -7.63 -23.24 23.94
N PRO A 9 -7.62 -23.89 25.12
CA PRO A 9 -8.81 -24.59 25.66
C PRO A 9 -10.02 -23.66 25.73
N ALA A 10 -9.81 -22.35 25.89
CA ALA A 10 -10.85 -21.32 25.88
C ALA A 10 -11.68 -21.29 24.58
N HIS A 11 -11.08 -21.51 23.41
CA HIS A 11 -11.81 -21.46 22.14
C HIS A 11 -12.65 -22.73 21.91
N LEU A 12 -12.09 -23.89 22.27
CA LEU A 12 -12.80 -25.18 22.26
C LEU A 12 -13.98 -25.17 23.24
N LEU A 13 -13.77 -24.67 24.46
CA LEU A 13 -14.81 -24.54 25.48
C LEU A 13 -15.94 -23.61 25.04
N ARG A 14 -15.61 -22.47 24.42
CA ARG A 14 -16.62 -21.55 23.87
C ARG A 14 -17.44 -22.20 22.75
N HIS A 15 -16.79 -22.93 21.85
CA HIS A 15 -17.49 -23.61 20.75
C HIS A 15 -18.37 -24.76 21.25
N ALA A 16 -17.87 -25.57 22.20
CA ALA A 16 -18.66 -26.60 22.86
C ALA A 16 -19.89 -26.00 23.57
N GLY A 17 -19.72 -24.87 24.27
CA GLY A 17 -20.82 -24.16 24.93
C GLY A 17 -21.91 -23.69 23.96
N ILE A 18 -21.52 -23.14 22.81
CA ILE A 18 -22.47 -22.72 21.76
C ILE A 18 -23.23 -23.93 21.19
N THR A 19 -22.52 -25.04 20.93
CA THR A 19 -23.13 -26.28 20.42
C THR A 19 -24.12 -26.87 21.42
N VAL A 20 -23.78 -26.92 22.72
CA VAL A 20 -24.68 -27.39 23.77
C VAL A 20 -25.93 -26.51 23.87
N ALA A 21 -25.76 -25.18 23.83
CA ALA A 21 -26.89 -24.24 23.84
C ALA A 21 -27.82 -24.45 22.63
N ALA A 22 -27.26 -24.67 21.44
CA ALA A 22 -28.05 -25.00 20.25
C ALA A 22 -28.78 -26.35 20.40
N CYS A 23 -28.12 -27.38 20.95
CA CYS A 23 -28.75 -28.69 21.20
C CYS A 23 -29.94 -28.57 22.18
N LEU A 24 -29.79 -27.76 23.23
CA LEU A 24 -30.87 -27.48 24.20
C LEU A 24 -32.06 -26.78 23.53
N LEU A 25 -31.81 -25.79 22.67
CA LEU A 25 -32.87 -25.10 21.92
C LEU A 25 -33.59 -26.05 20.94
N ILE A 26 -32.85 -26.93 20.26
CA ILE A 26 -33.42 -27.92 19.36
C ILE A 26 -34.30 -28.91 20.13
N ALA A 27 -33.81 -29.43 21.25
CA ALA A 27 -34.58 -30.33 22.12
C ALA A 27 -35.87 -29.65 22.65
N ALA A 28 -35.79 -28.38 23.04
CA ALA A 28 -36.94 -27.58 23.45
C ALA A 28 -37.97 -27.40 22.35
N ALA A 29 -37.51 -27.04 21.15
CA ALA A 29 -38.39 -26.83 20.00
C ALA A 29 -39.11 -28.14 19.60
N LEU A 30 -38.39 -29.26 19.55
CA LEU A 30 -38.98 -30.57 19.23
C LEU A 30 -40.03 -30.99 20.26
N THR A 31 -39.74 -30.79 21.54
CA THR A 31 -40.67 -31.11 22.62
C THR A 31 -41.92 -30.21 22.56
N ALA A 32 -41.75 -28.90 22.30
CA ALA A 32 -42.85 -27.96 22.13
C ALA A 32 -43.74 -28.28 20.91
N LEU A 33 -43.16 -28.87 19.86
CA LEU A 33 -43.87 -29.35 18.67
C LEU A 33 -44.52 -30.74 18.88
N GLY A 34 -44.49 -31.29 20.10
CA GLY A 34 -45.09 -32.58 20.44
C GLY A 34 -44.33 -33.80 19.93
N GLN A 35 -43.06 -33.65 19.51
CA GLN A 35 -42.25 -34.72 18.92
C GLN A 35 -41.54 -35.57 19.99
N GLY A 36 -42.29 -36.14 20.93
CA GLY A 36 -41.75 -37.01 21.99
C GLY A 36 -41.33 -36.28 23.28
N LEU A 37 -40.80 -37.05 24.23
CA LEU A 37 -40.43 -36.56 25.56
C LEU A 37 -39.17 -35.68 25.52
N TRP A 38 -39.08 -34.72 26.45
CA TRP A 38 -37.97 -33.77 26.56
C TRP A 38 -36.60 -34.45 26.66
N ASP A 39 -36.49 -35.42 27.55
CA ASP A 39 -35.26 -36.14 27.85
C ASP A 39 -34.78 -36.98 26.67
N ILE A 40 -35.71 -37.61 25.93
CA ILE A 40 -35.42 -38.31 24.68
C ILE A 40 -34.87 -37.34 23.63
N ASN A 41 -35.57 -36.24 23.38
CA ASN A 41 -35.14 -35.22 22.42
C ASN A 41 -33.80 -34.59 22.78
N LEU A 42 -33.55 -34.39 24.08
CA LEU A 42 -32.29 -33.87 24.59
C LEU A 42 -31.15 -34.88 24.39
N ALA A 43 -31.36 -36.15 24.70
CA ALA A 43 -30.37 -37.21 24.53
C ALA A 43 -29.92 -37.33 23.07
N TYR A 44 -30.86 -37.37 22.12
CA TYR A 44 -30.53 -37.40 20.70
C TYR A 44 -29.85 -36.11 20.22
N SER A 45 -30.34 -34.93 20.65
CA SER A 45 -29.77 -33.64 20.24
C SER A 45 -28.33 -33.48 20.71
N LEU A 46 -28.03 -33.85 21.96
CA LEU A 46 -26.67 -33.80 22.50
C LEU A 46 -25.76 -34.84 21.86
N ALA A 47 -26.21 -36.09 21.70
CA ALA A 47 -25.40 -37.16 21.12
C ALA A 47 -25.02 -36.86 19.66
N ILE A 48 -25.99 -36.50 18.82
CA ILE A 48 -25.75 -36.20 17.40
C ILE A 48 -25.00 -34.86 17.28
N GLY A 49 -25.41 -33.84 18.02
CA GLY A 49 -24.84 -32.49 17.92
C GLY A 49 -23.39 -32.41 18.37
N LEU A 50 -23.02 -33.00 19.51
CA LEU A 50 -21.65 -32.98 20.02
C LEU A 50 -20.70 -33.79 19.14
N ILE A 51 -21.13 -34.95 18.64
CA ILE A 51 -20.30 -35.77 17.76
C ILE A 51 -20.14 -35.11 16.39
N SER A 52 -21.22 -34.50 15.86
CA SER A 52 -21.13 -33.70 14.62
C SER A 52 -20.12 -32.57 14.78
N TRP A 53 -20.23 -31.81 15.87
CA TRP A 53 -19.32 -30.70 16.16
C TRP A 53 -17.86 -31.17 16.29
N LEU A 54 -17.61 -32.20 17.11
CA LEU A 54 -16.26 -32.72 17.32
C LEU A 54 -15.64 -33.23 16.01
N SER A 55 -16.43 -33.92 15.20
CA SER A 55 -16.00 -34.43 13.89
C SER A 55 -15.68 -33.29 12.92
N ILE A 56 -16.54 -32.26 12.85
CA ILE A 56 -16.31 -31.06 12.03
C ILE A 56 -15.04 -30.34 12.49
N ASP A 57 -14.84 -30.14 13.79
CA ASP A 57 -13.69 -29.43 14.34
C ASP A 57 -12.38 -30.20 14.07
N LEU A 58 -12.39 -31.52 14.25
CA LEU A 58 -11.25 -32.40 13.99
C LEU A 58 -10.90 -32.45 12.49
N LEU A 59 -11.90 -32.60 11.61
CA LEU A 59 -11.72 -32.58 10.15
C LEU A 59 -11.20 -31.22 9.67
N ARG A 60 -11.73 -30.12 10.22
CA ARG A 60 -11.26 -28.75 9.94
C ARG A 60 -9.79 -28.60 10.30
N LEU A 61 -9.38 -29.07 11.49
CA LEU A 61 -7.99 -29.03 11.94
C LEU A 61 -7.08 -29.92 11.09
N ARG A 62 -7.55 -31.13 10.73
CA ARG A 62 -6.77 -32.11 9.95
C ARG A 62 -6.48 -31.66 8.53
N TRP A 63 -7.39 -30.91 7.91
CA TRP A 63 -7.28 -30.42 6.54
C TRP A 63 -6.95 -28.93 6.44
N ARG A 64 -6.64 -28.27 7.54
CA ARG A 64 -6.22 -26.86 7.54
C ARG A 64 -4.90 -26.70 6.77
N GLU A 65 -4.91 -25.85 5.76
CA GLU A 65 -3.73 -25.61 4.89
C GLU A 65 -2.90 -24.40 5.34
N SER A 66 -3.47 -23.47 6.12
CA SER A 66 -2.77 -22.26 6.58
C SER A 66 -3.30 -21.77 7.92
N ASP A 67 -2.42 -21.20 8.74
CA ASP A 67 -2.81 -20.54 9.99
C ASP A 67 -3.66 -19.29 9.76
N GLN A 68 -3.60 -18.68 8.58
CA GLN A 68 -4.26 -17.41 8.31
C GLN A 68 -5.77 -17.55 8.01
N ILE A 69 -6.22 -18.74 7.58
CA ILE A 69 -7.63 -19.01 7.32
C ILE A 69 -8.06 -20.22 8.15
N PRO A 70 -8.99 -20.06 9.10
CA PRO A 70 -9.39 -21.13 10.02
C PRO A 70 -10.16 -22.28 9.34
N TRP A 71 -10.47 -22.17 8.06
CA TRP A 71 -11.27 -23.14 7.29
C TRP A 71 -10.47 -23.68 6.08
N PRO A 72 -10.55 -24.99 5.78
CA PRO A 72 -9.91 -25.57 4.60
C PRO A 72 -10.45 -24.96 3.29
N ARG A 73 -9.57 -24.78 2.30
CA ARG A 73 -9.96 -24.22 0.99
C ARG A 73 -10.54 -25.29 0.06
N GLY A 74 -11.33 -24.86 -0.93
CA GLY A 74 -11.83 -25.71 -2.01
C GLY A 74 -12.82 -26.80 -1.57
N MET A 75 -12.83 -27.93 -2.29
CA MET A 75 -13.76 -29.05 -2.05
C MET A 75 -13.63 -29.65 -0.64
N ARG A 76 -12.44 -29.60 -0.04
CA ARG A 76 -12.20 -30.07 1.35
C ARG A 76 -13.03 -29.25 2.34
N GLY A 77 -13.05 -27.93 2.18
CA GLY A 77 -13.85 -27.02 3.00
C GLY A 77 -15.35 -27.29 2.92
N MET A 78 -15.85 -27.66 1.73
CA MET A 78 -17.25 -28.02 1.52
C MET A 78 -17.58 -29.41 2.07
N ALA A 79 -16.63 -30.33 2.08
CA ALA A 79 -16.81 -31.71 2.55
C ALA A 79 -16.79 -31.86 4.08
N VAL A 80 -16.11 -30.97 4.82
CA VAL A 80 -15.98 -31.05 6.29
C VAL A 80 -17.33 -31.08 7.00
N VAL A 81 -18.26 -30.20 6.60
CA VAL A 81 -19.60 -30.10 7.22
C VAL A 81 -20.45 -31.35 6.99
N PRO A 82 -20.70 -31.80 5.73
CA PRO A 82 -21.50 -33.00 5.49
C PRO A 82 -20.86 -34.27 6.06
N LEU A 83 -19.53 -34.41 6.04
CA LEU A 83 -18.85 -35.56 6.63
C LEU A 83 -18.98 -35.59 8.16
N GLY A 84 -18.84 -34.43 8.82
CA GLY A 84 -19.01 -34.36 10.26
C GLY A 84 -20.46 -34.60 10.70
N ILE A 85 -21.44 -34.08 9.96
CA ILE A 85 -22.87 -34.36 10.19
C ILE A 85 -23.17 -35.86 10.00
N ALA A 86 -22.63 -36.48 8.94
CA ALA A 86 -22.79 -37.92 8.71
C ALA A 86 -22.19 -38.75 9.86
N ALA A 87 -21.02 -38.37 10.37
CA ALA A 87 -20.41 -39.02 11.53
C ALA A 87 -21.28 -38.87 12.79
N GLY A 88 -21.83 -37.68 13.04
CA GLY A 88 -22.75 -37.45 14.16
C GLY A 88 -24.04 -38.24 14.07
N LEU A 89 -24.58 -38.45 12.87
CA LEU A 89 -25.73 -39.33 12.67
C LEU A 89 -25.38 -40.80 12.93
N VAL A 90 -24.31 -41.30 12.30
CA VAL A 90 -23.94 -42.71 12.36
C VAL A 90 -23.56 -43.13 13.79
N LEU A 91 -22.89 -42.25 14.54
CA LEU A 91 -22.40 -42.54 15.88
C LEU A 91 -23.35 -42.05 16.99
N GLY A 92 -24.02 -40.91 16.78
CA GLY A 92 -24.92 -40.32 17.77
C GLY A 92 -26.28 -41.00 17.85
N ASN A 93 -26.81 -41.51 16.72
CA ASN A 93 -28.09 -42.21 16.71
C ASN A 93 -28.09 -43.50 17.56
N PRO A 94 -27.07 -44.39 17.49
CA PRO A 94 -26.96 -45.52 18.40
C PRO A 94 -26.92 -45.10 19.86
N LEU A 95 -26.20 -44.03 20.22
CA LEU A 95 -26.09 -43.55 21.60
C LEU A 95 -27.43 -43.03 22.13
N GLY A 96 -28.16 -42.25 21.34
CA GLY A 96 -29.52 -41.84 21.70
C GLY A 96 -30.45 -43.05 21.83
N SER A 97 -30.30 -44.06 20.97
CA SER A 97 -31.11 -45.28 21.03
C SER A 97 -30.81 -46.15 22.24
N LEU A 98 -29.55 -46.19 22.70
CA LEU A 98 -29.13 -46.87 23.92
C LEU A 98 -29.73 -46.18 25.15
N TYR A 99 -29.74 -44.85 25.19
CA TYR A 99 -30.39 -44.10 26.25
C TYR A 99 -31.89 -44.46 26.37
N VAL A 100 -32.61 -44.47 25.24
CA VAL A 100 -34.04 -44.83 25.22
C VAL A 100 -34.23 -46.29 25.67
N GLN A 101 -33.42 -47.23 25.21
CA GLN A 101 -33.54 -48.65 25.62
C GLN A 101 -33.28 -48.86 27.12
N GLN A 102 -32.41 -48.05 27.71
CA GLN A 102 -32.04 -48.18 29.13
C GLN A 102 -33.04 -47.51 30.06
N PHE A 103 -33.57 -46.34 29.68
CA PHE A 103 -34.41 -45.50 30.55
C PHE A 103 -35.90 -45.50 30.20
N HIS A 104 -36.27 -45.94 29.00
CA HIS A 104 -37.66 -46.05 28.52
C HIS A 104 -37.92 -47.37 27.76
N PRO A 105 -37.67 -48.55 28.36
CA PRO A 105 -37.81 -49.85 27.70
C PRO A 105 -39.25 -50.16 27.25
N GLU A 106 -40.24 -49.51 27.84
CA GLU A 106 -41.68 -49.67 27.56
C GLU A 106 -42.14 -49.04 26.24
N LEU A 107 -41.33 -48.17 25.60
CA LEU A 107 -41.69 -47.54 24.34
C LEU A 107 -41.47 -48.49 23.15
N PRO A 108 -42.52 -48.85 22.37
CA PRO A 108 -42.34 -49.68 21.18
C PRO A 108 -41.46 -48.98 20.14
N ALA A 109 -40.74 -49.75 19.33
CA ALA A 109 -39.83 -49.21 18.31
C ALA A 109 -40.52 -48.28 17.29
N THR A 110 -41.84 -48.42 17.13
CA THR A 110 -42.71 -47.60 16.28
C THR A 110 -43.15 -46.27 16.92
N GLY A 111 -43.01 -46.11 18.24
CA GLY A 111 -43.28 -44.86 18.97
C GLY A 111 -42.08 -43.91 19.05
N ARG A 112 -40.97 -44.24 18.37
CA ARG A 112 -39.77 -43.40 18.35
C ARG A 112 -40.02 -42.15 17.49
N PRO A 113 -39.68 -40.95 17.97
CA PRO A 113 -39.91 -39.71 17.22
C PRO A 113 -39.16 -39.75 15.88
N SER A 114 -39.77 -39.16 14.87
CA SER A 114 -39.23 -39.14 13.52
C SER A 114 -37.91 -38.37 13.47
N LEU A 115 -36.80 -39.07 13.22
CA LEU A 115 -35.44 -38.50 13.29
C LEU A 115 -35.10 -37.55 12.13
N TRP A 116 -35.93 -37.47 11.08
CA TRP A 116 -35.65 -36.60 9.92
C TRP A 116 -35.73 -35.10 10.27
N LEU A 117 -36.66 -34.70 11.15
CA LEU A 117 -36.87 -33.30 11.50
C LEU A 117 -35.74 -32.77 12.42
N PRO A 118 -35.33 -33.46 13.51
CA PRO A 118 -34.13 -33.12 14.26
C PRO A 118 -32.87 -33.05 13.37
N PHE A 119 -32.72 -34.01 12.46
CA PHE A 119 -31.61 -34.04 11.52
C PHE A 119 -31.56 -32.82 10.60
N ALA A 120 -32.69 -32.44 10.01
CA ALA A 120 -32.77 -31.26 9.13
C ALA A 120 -32.39 -29.98 9.89
N ILE A 121 -32.82 -29.84 11.14
CA ILE A 121 -32.50 -28.69 11.99
C ILE A 121 -31.02 -28.67 12.38
N THR A 122 -30.45 -29.80 12.79
CA THR A 122 -29.01 -29.92 13.09
C THR A 122 -28.15 -29.63 11.85
N MET A 123 -28.58 -30.08 10.67
CA MET A 123 -27.88 -29.80 9.41
C MET A 123 -27.91 -28.32 9.06
N ALA A 124 -29.09 -27.68 9.13
CA ALA A 124 -29.24 -26.26 8.85
C ALA A 124 -28.42 -25.39 9.80
N THR A 125 -28.47 -25.67 11.10
CA THR A 125 -27.71 -24.93 12.13
C THR A 125 -26.20 -25.12 11.97
N SER A 126 -25.71 -26.34 11.68
CA SER A 126 -24.29 -26.61 11.48
C SER A 126 -23.73 -25.92 10.23
N ILE A 127 -24.51 -25.88 9.15
CA ILE A 127 -24.16 -25.15 7.92
C ILE A 127 -24.11 -23.65 8.20
N ALA A 128 -25.14 -23.09 8.86
CA ALA A 128 -25.20 -21.67 9.19
C ALA A 128 -24.04 -21.23 10.10
N MET A 129 -23.72 -22.01 11.13
CA MET A 129 -22.57 -21.73 12.01
C MET A 129 -21.25 -21.79 11.23
N SER A 130 -21.05 -22.85 10.44
CA SER A 130 -19.82 -23.03 9.64
C SER A 130 -19.63 -21.89 8.63
N TRP A 131 -20.72 -21.47 7.97
CA TRP A 131 -20.73 -20.32 7.07
C TRP A 131 -20.39 -19.03 7.81
N GLY A 132 -21.02 -18.77 8.96
CA GLY A 132 -20.75 -17.59 9.78
C GLY A 132 -19.28 -17.49 10.18
N PHE A 133 -18.69 -18.60 10.65
CA PHE A 133 -17.26 -18.65 11.00
C PHE A 133 -16.36 -18.42 9.78
N TYR A 134 -16.68 -19.00 8.62
CA TYR A 134 -15.94 -18.79 7.39
C TYR A 134 -15.96 -17.32 6.95
N VAL A 135 -17.14 -16.67 6.96
CA VAL A 135 -17.29 -15.26 6.57
C VAL A 135 -16.54 -14.34 7.53
N VAL A 136 -16.69 -14.53 8.84
CA VAL A 136 -16.00 -13.71 9.84
C VAL A 136 -14.48 -13.88 9.74
N GLY A 137 -13.99 -15.11 9.58
CA GLY A 137 -12.57 -15.41 9.41
C GLY A 137 -11.99 -14.80 8.14
N LYS A 138 -12.70 -14.93 7.01
CA LYS A 138 -12.28 -14.35 5.73
C LYS A 138 -12.29 -12.83 5.76
N SER A 139 -13.30 -12.21 6.38
CA SER A 139 -13.38 -10.76 6.53
C SER A 139 -12.19 -10.20 7.32
N ARG A 140 -11.83 -10.85 8.44
CA ARG A 140 -10.65 -10.45 9.22
C ARG A 140 -9.35 -10.57 8.43
N HIS A 141 -9.20 -11.65 7.66
CA HIS A 141 -8.03 -11.84 6.82
C HIS A 141 -7.92 -10.76 5.74
N LEU A 142 -9.03 -10.43 5.07
CA LEU A 142 -9.07 -9.37 4.07
C LEU A 142 -8.81 -7.99 4.69
N GLN A 143 -9.34 -7.72 5.88
CA GLN A 143 -9.06 -6.49 6.63
C GLN A 143 -7.57 -6.34 6.96
N MET A 144 -6.94 -7.39 7.49
CA MET A 144 -5.50 -7.36 7.77
C MET A 144 -4.66 -7.15 6.52
N GLN A 145 -5.01 -7.79 5.39
CA GLN A 145 -4.33 -7.58 4.12
C GLN A 145 -4.50 -6.15 3.61
N ALA A 146 -5.71 -5.58 3.72
CA ALA A 146 -5.98 -4.20 3.34
C ALA A 146 -5.19 -3.21 4.20
N GLU A 147 -5.14 -3.40 5.52
CA GLU A 147 -4.34 -2.57 6.44
C GLU A 147 -2.85 -2.67 6.13
N GLN A 148 -2.33 -3.87 5.85
CA GLN A 148 -0.93 -4.07 5.46
C GLN A 148 -0.61 -3.36 4.14
N ALA A 149 -1.46 -3.49 3.13
CA ALA A 149 -1.28 -2.81 1.85
C ALA A 149 -1.33 -1.28 2.02
N GLN A 150 -2.23 -0.75 2.87
CA GLN A 150 -2.29 0.67 3.18
C GLN A 150 -1.02 1.16 3.89
N ARG A 151 -0.49 0.39 4.85
CA ARG A 151 0.78 0.73 5.52
C ARG A 151 1.96 0.75 4.55
N GLN A 152 2.09 -0.28 3.73
CA GLN A 152 3.15 -0.35 2.70
C GLN A 152 3.05 0.83 1.72
N ALA A 153 1.84 1.18 1.28
CA ALA A 153 1.63 2.35 0.42
C ALA A 153 1.98 3.67 1.11
N ALA A 154 1.66 3.82 2.40
CA ALA A 154 2.02 4.99 3.19
C ALA A 154 3.55 5.10 3.38
N GLU A 155 4.21 3.99 3.72
CA GLU A 155 5.67 3.93 3.84
C GLU A 155 6.38 4.23 2.52
N ALA A 156 5.89 3.70 1.40
CA ALA A 156 6.40 4.01 0.07
C ALA A 156 6.23 5.50 -0.27
N ARG A 157 5.08 6.10 0.06
CA ARG A 157 4.85 7.55 -0.11
C ARG A 157 5.79 8.38 0.74
N LEU A 158 6.01 7.99 2.01
CA LEU A 158 6.97 8.65 2.89
C LEU A 158 8.41 8.54 2.37
N SER A 159 8.79 7.37 1.88
CA SER A 159 10.11 7.14 1.28
C SER A 159 10.30 7.98 0.00
N LEU A 160 9.26 8.09 -0.84
CA LEU A 160 9.27 8.99 -2.00
C LEU A 160 9.41 10.46 -1.61
N LEU A 161 8.75 10.89 -0.52
CA LEU A 161 8.90 12.24 0.01
C LEU A 161 10.31 12.49 0.55
N GLN A 162 10.88 11.51 1.26
CA GLN A 162 12.26 11.59 1.77
C GLN A 162 13.28 11.62 0.63
N ALA A 163 13.06 10.85 -0.44
CA ALA A 163 13.94 10.82 -1.60
C ALA A 163 13.90 12.11 -2.43
N GLN A 164 12.84 12.91 -2.34
CA GLN A 164 12.73 14.19 -3.03
C GLN A 164 13.57 15.30 -2.39
N LEU A 165 14.04 15.13 -1.16
CA LEU A 165 14.99 16.04 -0.53
C LEU A 165 16.38 15.43 -0.63
N GLU A 166 17.31 16.06 -1.34
CA GLU A 166 18.69 15.59 -1.41
C GLU A 166 19.37 15.80 -0.04
N PRO A 167 19.59 14.75 0.77
CA PRO A 167 20.01 14.93 2.16
C PRO A 167 21.40 15.57 2.25
N HIS A 168 22.24 15.31 1.24
CA HIS A 168 23.59 15.84 1.18
C HIS A 168 23.62 17.37 1.05
N MET A 169 22.81 17.95 0.16
CA MET A 169 22.67 19.39 -0.01
C MET A 169 22.17 20.01 1.28
N LEU A 170 21.19 19.40 1.95
CA LEU A 170 20.70 19.91 3.24
C LEU A 170 21.79 19.93 4.30
N PHE A 171 22.54 18.84 4.50
CA PHE A 171 23.63 18.81 5.48
C PHE A 171 24.74 19.79 5.13
N ASN A 172 25.12 19.92 3.86
CA ASN A 172 26.12 20.89 3.40
C ASN A 172 25.66 22.33 3.62
N THR A 173 24.39 22.61 3.33
CA THR A 173 23.78 23.93 3.50
C THR A 173 23.78 24.31 4.98
N LEU A 174 23.38 23.40 5.87
CA LEU A 174 23.41 23.63 7.31
C LEU A 174 24.84 23.79 7.87
N ALA A 175 25.80 23.03 7.34
CA ALA A 175 27.21 23.17 7.74
C ALA A 175 27.77 24.54 7.35
N ASN A 176 27.48 25.01 6.13
CA ASN A 176 27.88 26.35 5.68
C ASN A 176 27.17 27.45 6.48
N LEU A 177 25.87 27.28 6.73
CA LEU A 177 25.10 28.19 7.59
C LEU A 177 25.74 28.32 8.98
N ARG A 178 26.19 27.22 9.59
CA ARG A 178 26.90 27.25 10.89
C ARG A 178 28.16 28.11 10.86
N VAL A 179 28.91 28.09 9.76
CA VAL A 179 30.10 28.93 9.59
C VAL A 179 29.68 30.39 9.41
N LEU A 180 28.69 30.66 8.55
CA LEU A 180 28.20 32.01 8.28
C LEU A 180 27.61 32.69 9.52
N ILE A 181 26.94 31.97 10.42
CA ILE A 181 26.44 32.54 11.69
C ILE A 181 27.58 33.21 12.48
N ALA A 182 28.79 32.64 12.44
CA ALA A 182 29.94 33.19 13.16
C ALA A 182 30.67 34.28 12.38
N SER A 183 30.68 34.24 11.04
CA SER A 183 31.48 35.13 10.20
C SER A 183 30.71 36.27 9.52
N ASP A 184 29.43 36.05 9.18
CA ASP A 184 28.56 36.95 8.42
C ASP A 184 27.08 36.63 8.71
N ALA A 185 26.57 37.14 9.83
CA ALA A 185 25.22 36.87 10.30
C ALA A 185 24.11 37.32 9.32
N PRO A 186 24.19 38.51 8.67
CA PRO A 186 23.20 38.90 7.66
C PRO A 186 23.11 37.92 6.49
N ARG A 187 24.25 37.42 6.00
CA ARG A 187 24.27 36.42 4.92
C ARG A 187 23.76 35.05 5.40
N ALA A 188 23.97 34.71 6.67
CA ALA A 188 23.40 33.51 7.28
C ALA A 188 21.85 33.59 7.33
N GLU A 189 21.29 34.73 7.72
CA GLU A 189 19.83 34.94 7.73
C GLU A 189 19.25 34.80 6.31
N GLN A 190 19.86 35.42 5.31
CA GLN A 190 19.45 35.27 3.90
C GLN A 190 19.48 33.80 3.44
N MET A 191 20.54 33.06 3.80
CA MET A 191 20.65 31.64 3.48
C MET A 191 19.55 30.81 4.17
N LEU A 192 19.20 31.14 5.41
CA LEU A 192 18.13 30.48 6.14
C LEU A 192 16.76 30.75 5.50
N ASP A 193 16.48 31.99 5.10
CA ASP A 193 15.23 32.38 4.46
C ASP A 193 15.03 31.62 3.13
N HIS A 194 16.05 31.59 2.27
CA HIS A 194 16.00 30.81 1.02
C HIS A 194 15.84 29.31 1.29
N LEU A 195 16.46 28.76 2.34
CA LEU A 195 16.30 27.35 2.70
C LEU A 195 14.87 27.04 3.14
N ILE A 196 14.26 27.91 3.94
CA ILE A 196 12.87 27.77 4.38
C ILE A 196 11.92 27.87 3.17
N ALA A 197 12.13 28.85 2.29
CA ALA A 197 11.32 29.05 1.09
C ALA A 197 11.40 27.84 0.15
N TYR A 198 12.61 27.35 -0.13
CA TYR A 198 12.88 26.16 -0.92
C TYR A 198 12.21 24.90 -0.35
N LEU A 199 12.36 24.64 0.96
CA LEU A 199 11.73 23.49 1.62
C LEU A 199 10.20 23.57 1.57
N ARG A 200 9.63 24.75 1.82
CA ARG A 200 8.18 24.97 1.76
C ARG A 200 7.64 24.75 0.35
N ALA A 201 8.32 25.28 -0.67
CA ALA A 201 7.94 25.13 -2.07
C ALA A 201 8.05 23.66 -2.53
N THR A 202 9.13 22.95 -2.16
CA THR A 202 9.32 21.52 -2.48
C THR A 202 8.20 20.66 -1.87
N LEU A 203 7.88 20.87 -0.59
CA LEU A 203 6.80 20.15 0.11
C LEU A 203 5.41 20.47 -0.45
N ALA A 204 5.16 21.73 -0.83
CA ALA A 204 3.91 22.13 -1.47
C ALA A 204 3.78 21.50 -2.87
N GLY A 205 4.85 21.51 -3.66
CA GLY A 205 4.94 20.87 -4.97
C GLY A 205 4.66 19.37 -4.90
N SER A 206 5.20 18.67 -3.90
CA SER A 206 4.97 17.23 -3.78
C SER A 206 3.53 16.85 -3.37
N ARG A 207 2.74 17.76 -2.80
CA ARG A 207 1.34 17.50 -2.41
C ARG A 207 0.35 17.72 -3.55
N ASN A 208 0.70 18.56 -4.52
CA ASN A 208 -0.18 18.96 -5.62
C ASN A 208 0.19 18.22 -6.91
N GLY A 209 -0.81 17.75 -7.66
CA GLY A 209 -0.57 17.03 -8.93
C GLY A 209 -0.04 17.91 -10.07
N THR A 210 -0.16 19.23 -9.94
CA THR A 210 0.35 20.29 -10.85
C THR A 210 0.53 21.59 -10.11
N HIS A 211 1.45 22.43 -10.58
CA HIS A 211 1.55 23.83 -10.17
C HIS A 211 1.84 24.74 -11.38
N SER A 212 1.82 26.05 -11.19
CA SER A 212 2.16 26.99 -12.25
C SER A 212 3.65 26.97 -12.56
N LEU A 213 4.03 27.26 -13.81
CA LEU A 213 5.42 27.42 -14.21
C LEU A 213 6.14 28.49 -13.37
N ALA A 214 5.44 29.54 -12.97
CA ALA A 214 5.95 30.54 -12.03
C ALA A 214 6.36 29.95 -10.67
N SER A 215 5.59 28.98 -10.16
CA SER A 215 5.93 28.30 -8.90
C SER A 215 7.22 27.49 -9.05
N GLU A 216 7.44 26.92 -10.23
CA GLU A 216 8.67 26.18 -10.53
C GLU A 216 9.88 27.11 -10.62
N PHE A 217 9.75 28.25 -11.32
CA PHE A 217 10.82 29.25 -11.38
C PHE A 217 11.12 29.91 -10.02
N ALA A 218 10.11 30.09 -9.16
CA ALA A 218 10.31 30.57 -7.80
C ALA A 218 11.15 29.57 -6.98
N LEU A 219 10.83 28.27 -7.07
CA LEU A 219 11.62 27.21 -6.44
C LEU A 219 13.08 27.22 -6.91
N LEU A 220 13.30 27.37 -8.22
CA LEU A 220 14.64 27.46 -8.79
C LEU A 220 15.40 28.71 -8.32
N THR A 221 14.71 29.84 -8.17
CA THR A 221 15.29 31.07 -7.62
C THR A 221 15.88 30.83 -6.24
N ASP A 222 15.10 30.26 -5.33
CA ASP A 222 15.55 29.98 -3.96
C ASP A 222 16.69 28.97 -3.93
N TYR A 223 16.59 27.90 -4.73
CA TYR A 223 17.66 26.90 -4.84
C TYR A 223 18.97 27.50 -5.36
N LEU A 224 18.92 28.29 -6.44
CA LEU A 224 20.09 28.91 -7.04
C LEU A 224 20.70 29.98 -6.13
N ALA A 225 19.89 30.72 -5.37
CA ALA A 225 20.36 31.66 -4.36
C ALA A 225 21.14 30.93 -3.25
N LEU A 226 20.64 29.79 -2.74
CA LEU A 226 21.38 28.95 -1.79
C LEU A 226 22.73 28.50 -2.35
N MET A 227 22.75 28.04 -3.59
CA MET A 227 23.97 27.58 -4.24
C MET A 227 24.95 28.72 -4.53
N GLN A 228 24.45 29.92 -4.83
CA GLN A 228 25.27 31.12 -5.00
C GLN A 228 25.89 31.58 -3.69
N ILE A 229 25.17 31.49 -2.57
CA ILE A 229 25.76 31.75 -1.25
C ILE A 229 26.89 30.75 -0.96
N ARG A 230 26.71 29.47 -1.31
CA ARG A 230 27.69 28.39 -1.11
C ARG A 230 28.91 28.49 -2.02
N MET A 231 28.72 28.79 -3.30
CA MET A 231 29.79 28.85 -4.30
C MET A 231 30.43 30.23 -4.41
N GLY A 232 29.79 31.26 -3.83
CA GLY A 232 30.21 32.65 -3.98
C GLY A 232 30.13 33.10 -5.44
N ASP A 233 31.08 33.95 -5.83
CA ASP A 233 31.14 34.55 -7.18
C ASP A 233 31.38 33.53 -8.29
N ARG A 234 31.67 32.27 -7.95
CA ARG A 234 31.82 31.17 -8.90
C ARG A 234 30.50 30.73 -9.53
N LEU A 235 29.34 31.08 -8.96
CA LEU A 235 28.05 30.75 -9.55
C LEU A 235 27.32 32.02 -9.99
N THR A 236 27.00 32.08 -11.27
CA THR A 236 26.05 33.04 -11.82
C THR A 236 24.87 32.29 -12.43
N TYR A 237 23.70 32.92 -12.48
CA TYR A 237 22.53 32.29 -13.09
C TYR A 237 21.61 33.31 -13.73
N SER A 238 20.79 32.84 -14.68
CA SER A 238 19.73 33.61 -15.32
C SER A 238 18.45 32.79 -15.40
N LEU A 239 17.32 33.42 -15.06
CA LEU A 239 16.00 32.83 -15.12
C LEU A 239 15.13 33.67 -16.04
N THR A 240 14.72 33.11 -17.18
CA THR A 240 13.89 33.81 -18.17
C THR A 240 12.53 33.13 -18.26
N LEU A 241 11.52 33.78 -17.68
CA LEU A 241 10.12 33.35 -17.72
C LEU A 241 9.24 34.48 -18.30
N PRO A 242 8.78 34.34 -19.55
CA PRO A 242 7.77 35.23 -20.12
C PRO A 242 6.47 35.22 -19.30
N ALA A 243 5.87 36.40 -19.10
CA ALA A 243 4.71 36.58 -18.21
C ALA A 243 3.45 35.83 -18.69
N ASP A 244 3.31 35.65 -19.99
CA ASP A 244 2.25 34.87 -20.65
C ASP A 244 2.38 33.36 -20.40
N LEU A 245 3.59 32.87 -20.13
CA LEU A 245 3.85 31.45 -19.83
C LEU A 245 3.79 31.14 -18.32
N ALA A 246 3.86 32.16 -17.46
CA ALA A 246 3.96 32.02 -16.01
C ALA A 246 2.82 31.20 -15.38
N GLY A 247 1.61 31.29 -15.94
CA GLY A 247 0.42 30.60 -15.46
C GLY A 247 0.27 29.15 -15.94
N LEU A 248 1.12 28.66 -16.85
CA LEU A 248 0.95 27.34 -17.45
C LEU A 248 1.12 26.23 -16.41
N PRO A 249 0.22 25.23 -16.38
CA PRO A 249 0.33 24.11 -15.45
C PRO A 249 1.42 23.14 -15.90
N VAL A 250 2.36 22.86 -15.01
CA VAL A 250 3.44 21.86 -15.22
C VAL A 250 3.47 20.85 -14.07
N PRO A 251 4.03 19.64 -14.31
CA PRO A 251 4.31 18.70 -13.22
C PRO A 251 5.27 19.35 -12.23
N PRO A 252 5.07 19.16 -10.92
CA PRO A 252 5.96 19.73 -9.92
C PRO A 252 7.35 19.08 -9.96
N LEU A 253 8.35 19.85 -9.54
CA LEU A 253 9.77 19.50 -9.48
C LEU A 253 10.29 19.00 -10.84
N LEU A 254 9.83 19.57 -11.94
CA LEU A 254 10.24 19.14 -13.29
C LEU A 254 11.64 19.65 -13.65
N LEU A 255 11.91 20.94 -13.38
CA LEU A 255 13.17 21.59 -13.72
C LEU A 255 14.25 21.43 -12.66
N GLN A 256 13.85 21.26 -11.39
CA GLN A 256 14.77 21.15 -10.26
C GLN A 256 15.84 20.07 -10.46
N PRO A 257 15.53 18.81 -10.85
CA PRO A 257 16.57 17.79 -10.99
C PRO A 257 17.56 18.10 -12.13
N LEU A 258 17.16 18.88 -13.12
CA LEU A 258 18.06 19.33 -14.19
C LEU A 258 19.04 20.40 -13.68
N VAL A 259 18.54 21.34 -12.89
CA VAL A 259 19.35 22.40 -12.27
C VAL A 259 20.30 21.81 -11.23
N GLU A 260 19.83 20.89 -10.38
CA GLU A 260 20.67 20.16 -9.42
C GLU A 260 21.80 19.38 -10.13
N ASN A 261 21.47 18.70 -11.23
CA ASN A 261 22.48 17.98 -12.01
C ASN A 261 23.52 18.92 -12.63
N SER A 262 23.09 20.06 -13.16
CA SER A 262 23.97 21.07 -13.75
C SER A 262 24.97 21.60 -12.73
N ILE A 263 24.52 21.88 -11.50
CA ILE A 263 25.38 22.35 -10.41
C ILE A 263 26.32 21.24 -9.96
N ARG A 264 25.79 20.07 -9.56
CA ARG A 264 26.59 19.00 -8.96
C ARG A 264 27.65 18.45 -9.90
N HIS A 265 27.29 18.21 -11.17
CA HIS A 265 28.16 17.53 -12.13
C HIS A 265 28.90 18.50 -13.05
N GLY A 266 28.30 19.65 -13.37
CA GLY A 266 28.88 20.64 -14.27
C GLY A 266 29.73 21.68 -13.54
N LEU A 267 29.15 22.36 -12.54
CA LEU A 267 29.70 23.60 -11.99
C LEU A 267 30.50 23.43 -10.69
N GLU A 268 30.06 22.58 -9.77
CA GLU A 268 30.76 22.32 -8.49
C GLU A 268 32.20 21.82 -8.71
N PRO A 269 32.45 20.84 -9.61
CA PRO A 269 33.81 20.33 -9.83
C PRO A 269 34.69 21.31 -10.62
N GLN A 270 34.10 22.28 -11.32
CA GLN A 270 34.83 23.26 -12.13
C GLN A 270 35.36 24.42 -11.27
N LEU A 271 36.67 24.47 -11.02
CA LEU A 271 37.31 25.50 -10.18
C LEU A 271 36.97 26.93 -10.57
N ALA A 272 36.90 27.23 -11.88
CA ALA A 272 36.55 28.57 -12.38
C ALA A 272 35.09 28.98 -12.09
N GLY A 273 34.23 28.03 -11.68
CA GLY A 273 32.81 28.25 -11.58
C GLY A 273 32.12 28.26 -12.94
N GLY A 274 30.90 28.78 -13.01
CA GLY A 274 30.19 28.96 -14.27
C GLY A 274 28.82 29.61 -14.14
N HIS A 275 28.04 29.43 -15.19
CA HIS A 275 26.74 30.03 -15.40
C HIS A 275 25.71 28.93 -15.66
N ILE A 276 24.51 29.12 -15.12
CA ILE A 276 23.34 28.33 -15.47
C ILE A 276 22.20 29.24 -15.95
N ALA A 277 21.65 28.95 -17.12
CA ALA A 277 20.52 29.64 -17.71
C ALA A 277 19.31 28.70 -17.73
N VAL A 278 18.18 29.16 -17.20
CA VAL A 278 16.89 28.46 -17.29
C VAL A 278 15.91 29.33 -18.03
N GLN A 279 15.33 28.79 -19.11
CA GLN A 279 14.49 29.56 -20.02
C GLN A 279 13.20 28.82 -20.34
N ALA A 280 12.10 29.55 -20.39
CA ALA A 280 10.81 29.09 -20.89
C ALA A 280 10.45 29.86 -22.15
N GLU A 281 10.13 29.15 -23.22
CA GLU A 281 9.82 29.72 -24.52
C GLU A 281 8.64 29.00 -25.18
N MET A 282 7.90 29.73 -25.99
CA MET A 282 6.89 29.14 -26.86
C MET A 282 7.58 28.67 -28.15
N LEU A 283 7.63 27.36 -28.40
CA LEU A 283 8.27 26.82 -29.61
C LEU A 283 7.39 27.05 -30.85
N ASP A 284 6.09 26.89 -30.67
CA ASP A 284 5.02 27.14 -31.64
C ASP A 284 3.70 27.41 -30.88
N ASN A 285 2.58 27.58 -31.57
CA ASN A 285 1.28 27.85 -30.91
C ASN A 285 0.72 26.70 -30.06
N SER A 286 1.45 25.60 -29.88
CA SER A 286 0.98 24.36 -29.25
C SER A 286 1.97 23.74 -28.27
N HIS A 287 3.24 24.18 -28.26
CA HIS A 287 4.30 23.57 -27.47
C HIS A 287 5.10 24.60 -26.65
N LEU A 288 5.28 24.26 -25.38
CA LEU A 288 6.17 24.93 -24.44
C LEU A 288 7.55 24.25 -24.49
N LEU A 289 8.60 25.03 -24.73
CA LEU A 289 9.99 24.63 -24.58
C LEU A 289 10.51 25.13 -23.24
N LEU A 290 11.02 24.21 -22.43
CA LEU A 290 11.79 24.52 -21.23
C LEU A 290 13.22 24.09 -21.46
N SER A 291 14.18 24.95 -21.16
CA SER A 291 15.60 24.63 -21.29
C SER A 291 16.39 24.98 -20.03
N VAL A 292 17.35 24.11 -19.71
CA VAL A 292 18.37 24.33 -18.68
C VAL A 292 19.71 24.17 -19.37
N HIS A 293 20.52 25.22 -19.34
CA HIS A 293 21.82 25.27 -19.99
C HIS A 293 22.89 25.67 -18.98
N ASP A 294 23.98 24.92 -18.93
CA ASP A 294 25.16 25.24 -18.14
C ASP A 294 26.41 25.27 -19.03
N ASN A 295 27.42 26.02 -18.60
CA ASN A 295 28.75 26.05 -19.23
C ASN A 295 29.81 25.32 -18.38
N GLY A 296 29.39 24.28 -17.66
CA GLY A 296 30.26 23.45 -16.85
C GLY A 296 31.09 22.45 -17.66
N LEU A 297 31.55 21.40 -16.99
CA LEU A 297 32.39 20.35 -17.59
C LEU A 297 31.71 19.57 -18.74
N GLY A 298 30.39 19.67 -18.88
CA GLY A 298 29.62 18.94 -19.88
C GLY A 298 29.38 17.46 -19.55
N LEU A 299 28.80 16.73 -20.50
CA LEU A 299 28.49 15.31 -20.31
C LEU A 299 29.76 14.44 -20.41
N PRO A 300 29.97 13.49 -19.48
CA PRO A 300 31.08 12.56 -19.57
C PRO A 300 30.94 11.69 -20.83
N VAL A 301 31.92 11.79 -21.73
CA VAL A 301 32.03 10.93 -22.91
C VAL A 301 32.76 9.65 -22.49
N LEU A 302 32.02 8.58 -22.26
CA LEU A 302 32.62 7.25 -22.05
C LEU A 302 32.82 6.57 -23.42
N PRO A 303 34.04 6.05 -23.72
CA PRO A 303 34.29 5.37 -24.98
C PRO A 303 33.39 4.15 -25.14
N GLY A 304 32.64 4.08 -26.25
CA GLY A 304 31.78 2.94 -26.59
C GLY A 304 30.36 2.97 -26.01
N GLN A 305 29.99 4.01 -25.27
CA GLN A 305 28.60 4.27 -24.86
C GLN A 305 28.10 5.56 -25.51
N PRO A 306 26.81 5.64 -25.92
CA PRO A 306 26.21 6.94 -26.23
C PRO A 306 26.40 7.87 -25.01
N PRO A 307 26.52 9.19 -25.18
CA PRO A 307 26.64 10.14 -24.08
C PRO A 307 25.47 9.91 -23.09
N SER A 308 25.74 9.15 -22.04
CA SER A 308 24.70 8.54 -21.23
C SER A 308 24.43 9.45 -20.05
N GLY A 309 23.54 10.41 -20.25
CA GLY A 309 22.82 11.11 -19.19
C GLY A 309 21.84 10.18 -18.46
N SER A 310 22.23 8.95 -18.13
CA SER A 310 21.36 7.94 -17.47
C SER A 310 21.43 8.06 -15.95
N GLY A 311 21.52 9.29 -15.43
CA GLY A 311 21.36 9.51 -13.99
C GLY A 311 19.94 9.15 -13.56
N PHE A 312 19.78 8.55 -12.38
CA PHE A 312 18.48 8.18 -11.80
C PHE A 312 17.44 9.32 -11.86
N GLY A 313 17.86 10.57 -11.65
CA GLY A 313 16.99 11.75 -11.75
C GLY A 313 16.48 12.04 -13.18
N LEU A 314 17.28 11.77 -14.21
CA LEU A 314 16.90 12.00 -15.61
C LEU A 314 15.94 10.92 -16.12
N GLN A 315 16.08 9.68 -15.63
CA GLN A 315 15.11 8.62 -15.87
C GLN A 315 13.75 8.96 -15.26
N GLN A 316 13.72 9.48 -14.03
CA GLN A 316 12.47 9.90 -13.40
C GLN A 316 11.75 11.01 -14.17
N ILE A 317 12.49 11.96 -14.76
CA ILE A 317 11.90 12.98 -15.64
C ILE A 317 11.24 12.30 -16.84
N ARG A 318 11.93 11.37 -17.52
CA ARG A 318 11.36 10.64 -18.68
C ARG A 318 10.09 9.87 -18.30
N GLU A 319 10.11 9.13 -17.19
CA GLU A 319 8.95 8.37 -16.71
C GLU A 319 7.77 9.28 -16.32
N ARG A 320 8.05 10.43 -15.69
CA ARG A 320 7.03 11.41 -15.33
C ARG A 320 6.42 12.08 -16.55
N LEU A 321 7.22 12.40 -17.56
CA LEU A 321 6.73 12.95 -18.84
C LEU A 321 5.89 11.91 -19.58
N ALA A 322 6.36 10.66 -19.66
CA ALA A 322 5.64 9.58 -20.33
C ALA A 322 4.30 9.27 -19.67
N SER A 323 4.23 9.25 -18.34
CA SER A 323 2.98 8.95 -17.62
C SER A 323 1.91 10.03 -17.76
N ARG A 324 2.30 11.29 -18.00
CA ARG A 324 1.35 12.41 -18.10
C ARG A 324 1.03 12.85 -19.52
N TYR A 325 2.03 12.84 -20.40
CA TYR A 325 1.91 13.38 -21.76
C TYR A 325 2.11 12.32 -22.84
N GLY A 326 2.40 11.07 -22.46
CA GLY A 326 2.67 10.00 -23.42
C GLY A 326 3.82 10.37 -24.37
N SER A 327 3.61 10.18 -25.66
CA SER A 327 4.57 10.53 -26.72
C SER A 327 4.56 12.01 -27.12
N ALA A 328 3.67 12.83 -26.54
CA ALA A 328 3.54 14.24 -26.91
C ALA A 328 4.56 15.14 -26.18
N ALA A 329 5.20 14.65 -25.12
CA ALA A 329 6.33 15.33 -24.49
C ALA A 329 7.66 14.73 -24.94
N ARG A 330 8.69 15.57 -25.04
CA ARG A 330 10.05 15.15 -25.41
C ARG A 330 11.05 15.67 -24.39
N PHE A 331 12.06 14.86 -24.09
CA PHE A 331 13.19 15.24 -23.26
C PHE A 331 14.50 14.83 -23.94
N ASP A 332 15.33 15.83 -24.20
CA ASP A 332 16.66 15.69 -24.78
C ASP A 332 17.72 16.29 -23.86
N LEU A 333 18.88 15.65 -23.82
CA LEU A 333 20.06 16.12 -23.13
C LEU A 333 21.23 16.07 -24.11
N THR A 334 21.88 17.20 -24.31
CA THR A 334 22.93 17.36 -25.32
C THR A 334 24.15 18.02 -24.69
N ALA A 335 25.34 17.60 -25.10
CA ALA A 335 26.56 18.33 -24.79
C ALA A 335 26.60 19.60 -25.65
N ASP A 336 26.95 20.73 -25.07
CA ASP A 336 27.14 21.96 -25.86
C ASP A 336 28.52 21.93 -26.53
N SER A 337 28.55 22.33 -27.79
CA SER A 337 29.74 22.49 -28.62
C SER A 337 30.82 23.40 -28.01
N ALA A 338 30.43 24.35 -27.15
CA ALA A 338 31.33 25.28 -26.46
C ALA A 338 31.78 24.78 -25.07
N GLY A 339 31.37 23.56 -24.67
CA GLY A 339 31.49 23.07 -23.29
C GLY A 339 30.19 23.27 -22.51
N GLY A 340 29.90 22.35 -21.57
CA GLY A 340 28.66 22.37 -20.79
C GLY A 340 27.55 21.46 -21.31
N THR A 341 26.37 21.57 -20.72
CA THR A 341 25.23 20.70 -21.00
C THR A 341 23.96 21.52 -21.28
N ARG A 342 23.16 21.06 -22.23
CA ARG A 342 21.82 21.59 -22.50
C ARG A 342 20.77 20.50 -22.35
N ALA A 343 19.86 20.69 -21.39
CA ALA A 343 18.67 19.89 -21.18
C ALA A 343 17.45 20.62 -21.76
N CYS A 344 16.68 19.97 -22.62
CA CYS A 344 15.48 20.53 -23.24
C CYS A 344 14.28 19.63 -22.99
N ILE A 345 13.19 20.21 -22.49
CA ILE A 345 11.89 19.58 -22.35
C ILE A 345 10.91 20.30 -23.26
N VAL A 346 10.22 19.54 -24.13
CA VAL A 346 9.10 20.04 -24.93
C VAL A 346 7.82 19.46 -24.37
N LEU A 347 6.87 20.32 -24.03
CA LEU A 347 5.56 19.97 -23.47
C LEU A 347 4.43 20.46 -24.37
N PRO A 348 3.34 19.69 -24.57
CA PRO A 348 2.15 20.20 -25.23
C PRO A 348 1.38 21.13 -24.27
N LEU A 349 0.85 22.25 -24.78
CA LEU A 349 0.05 23.20 -23.98
C LEU A 349 -1.29 22.61 -23.50
N LYS A 350 -1.79 21.57 -24.17
CA LYS A 350 -2.97 20.79 -23.77
C LYS A 350 -2.57 19.33 -23.57
N PRO A 351 -2.63 18.78 -22.34
CA PRO A 351 -2.47 17.34 -22.16
C PRO A 351 -3.57 16.59 -22.92
N GLN A 352 -3.25 15.44 -23.52
CA GLN A 352 -4.27 14.54 -24.07
C GLN A 352 -5.16 14.02 -22.93
N PRO A 353 -6.48 13.90 -23.14
CA PRO A 353 -7.43 13.47 -22.10
C PRO A 353 -7.18 12.06 -21.58
#